data_AF-A0A534YWD7-F1
#
_entry.id   AF-A0A534YWD7-F1
#
_cell.length_a   1.000
_cell.length_b   1.000
_cell.length_c   1.000
_cell.angle_alpha   90.00
_cell.angle_beta   90.00
_cell.angle_gamma   90.00
#
_symmetry.space_group_name_H-M   'P 1'
#
loop_
_entity.id
_entity.type
_entity.pdbx_description
1 polymer ?
#
loop_
_entity_poly.entity_id
_entity_poly.type
_entity_poly.pdbx_seq_one_letter_code
_entity_poly.pdbx_strand_id
1 'polypeptide(L)'
;MDLAPAGDTFVKAGTEAGWDHGAADEVEVEQSPAHIVYLKFDLSAVAAPVVRATLTLFATDASPDGGTLYPVSDSSWVEGNQTGKSSASASGPGLKWTDLDTNADGKVDARDASPFVPDFTRPLAVLGSVTLGQTVTVDVTGAMQAGAGLYTLAIKNGSTNRAKYSSRESQIPAQRPRLHLELGALPTTTTTTTSLPPTSTTVPDGATTTTTTLPTVTPAGPLHLLAGPSASCRLVAAVTGWSGKGPAARCTDGDTCDADGAADGSCTAPVTLCLESNAAPGCGPDVLATLKLSSDPRLQALSAAFEDMKAHMPAGASQVCMPVVSQPVGKGRLALKLQRLGKGRRKTLALVCRPSRPAHGKKGGGTTFATIQKKIFDASCATPTCHGAAAVSGGLNLAPGASYGGLVGVLSANPSAGAAGVLRVAPGNPDASFLLQKLSGNITPAEGVKMPLVGRPLSPAELDLIRRWIAAGAPETAPF
;
A
#
# COMPACT_ATOMS: atom_id res chain seq x y z
N MET A 1 25.82 12.06 -12.08
CA MET A 1 25.98 12.84 -10.84
C MET A 1 25.68 11.91 -9.69
N ASP A 2 26.61 11.75 -8.74
CA ASP A 2 26.42 10.86 -7.59
C ASP A 2 26.01 11.65 -6.35
N LEU A 3 24.97 11.16 -5.68
CA LEU A 3 24.44 11.72 -4.45
C LEU A 3 24.59 10.69 -3.32
N ALA A 4 25.08 11.16 -2.17
CA ALA A 4 24.98 10.42 -0.92
C ALA A 4 23.58 10.64 -0.30
N PRO A 5 23.08 9.71 0.52
CA PRO A 5 21.88 9.93 1.31
C PRO A 5 22.03 11.19 2.17
N ALA A 6 21.01 12.03 2.14
CA ALA A 6 20.82 13.12 3.10
C ALA A 6 20.32 12.59 4.45
N GLY A 7 19.73 11.38 4.46
CA GLY A 7 19.43 10.61 5.66
C GLY A 7 19.19 9.14 5.35
N ASP A 8 19.48 8.24 6.27
CA ASP A 8 18.95 6.89 6.28
C ASP A 8 18.59 6.40 7.69
N THR A 9 17.62 5.50 7.75
CA THR A 9 17.23 4.86 9.01
C THR A 9 16.48 3.58 8.69
N PHE A 10 16.14 2.82 9.72
CA PHE A 10 15.20 1.73 9.59
C PHE A 10 14.34 1.65 10.85
N VAL A 11 13.10 1.25 10.66
CA VAL A 11 12.12 1.12 11.74
C VAL A 11 11.82 -0.34 11.94
N LYS A 12 11.67 -0.76 13.20
CA LYS A 12 11.40 -2.15 13.56
C LYS A 12 10.11 -2.28 14.34
N ALA A 13 9.28 -3.26 14.01
CA ALA A 13 8.13 -3.62 14.82
C ALA A 13 8.56 -4.30 16.14
N GLY A 14 7.61 -4.51 17.05
CA GLY A 14 7.83 -5.27 18.29
C GLY A 14 8.51 -4.46 19.38
N THR A 15 9.51 -5.04 20.06
CA THR A 15 10.15 -4.43 21.25
C THR A 15 10.90 -3.13 20.94
N GLU A 16 11.34 -2.95 19.70
CA GLU A 16 12.09 -1.78 19.22
C GLU A 16 11.17 -0.77 18.49
N ALA A 17 9.84 -0.92 18.58
CA ALA A 17 8.89 -0.06 17.85
C ALA A 17 8.96 1.44 18.17
N GLY A 18 9.48 1.78 19.35
CA GLY A 18 9.72 3.16 19.75
C GLY A 18 11.17 3.62 19.60
N TRP A 19 12.06 2.81 19.01
CA TRP A 19 13.50 3.10 18.99
C TRP A 19 13.92 3.82 17.72
N ASP A 20 14.82 4.79 17.90
CA ASP A 20 15.53 5.47 16.83
C ASP A 20 16.78 4.67 16.41
N HIS A 21 16.94 4.49 15.10
CA HIS A 21 18.04 3.76 14.47
C HIS A 21 18.86 4.60 13.48
N GLY A 22 18.65 5.93 13.43
CA GLY A 22 19.25 6.81 12.42
C GLY A 22 20.77 6.99 12.49
N ALA A 23 21.43 6.43 13.52
CA ALA A 23 22.89 6.42 13.62
C ALA A 23 23.48 4.99 13.55
N ALA A 24 22.69 4.00 13.15
CA ALA A 24 23.17 2.64 12.94
C ALA A 24 24.12 2.57 11.74
N ASP A 25 25.14 1.73 11.80
CA ASP A 25 26.12 1.51 10.72
C ASP A 25 25.62 0.59 9.59
N GLU A 26 24.45 -0.01 9.80
CA GLU A 26 23.72 -0.85 8.84
C GLU A 26 22.22 -0.58 8.94
N VAL A 27 21.51 -0.80 7.84
CA VAL A 27 20.04 -0.79 7.78
C VAL A 27 19.52 -2.20 7.51
N GLU A 28 18.37 -2.53 8.12
CA GLU A 28 17.83 -3.89 8.11
C GLU A 28 16.42 -3.94 7.52
N VAL A 29 16.15 -4.99 6.74
CA VAL A 29 14.82 -5.30 6.20
C VAL A 29 14.45 -6.76 6.47
N GLU A 30 13.28 -6.99 7.05
CA GLU A 30 12.81 -8.31 7.50
C GLU A 30 11.28 -8.32 7.60
N GLN A 31 10.64 -9.48 7.43
CA GLN A 31 9.18 -9.61 7.51
C GLN A 31 8.66 -9.77 8.94
N SER A 32 9.44 -10.39 9.84
CA SER A 32 8.98 -10.73 11.20
C SER A 32 10.13 -10.88 12.20
N PRO A 33 10.27 -9.98 13.19
CA PRO A 33 9.55 -8.70 13.30
C PRO A 33 9.78 -7.84 12.05
N ALA A 34 8.76 -7.07 11.66
CA ALA A 34 8.82 -6.32 10.41
C ALA A 34 9.81 -5.16 10.52
N HIS A 35 10.79 -5.10 9.62
CA HIS A 35 11.74 -3.99 9.51
C HIS A 35 11.58 -3.31 8.15
N ILE A 36 11.56 -1.97 8.13
CA ILE A 36 11.46 -1.17 6.90
C ILE A 36 12.61 -0.17 6.89
N VAL A 37 13.40 -0.18 5.81
CA VAL A 37 14.49 0.79 5.60
C VAL A 37 13.94 2.04 4.95
N TYR A 38 14.48 3.21 5.29
CA TYR A 38 14.22 4.50 4.67
C TYR A 38 15.53 5.14 4.23
N LEU A 39 15.59 5.58 2.97
CA LEU A 39 16.72 6.30 2.37
C LEU A 39 16.21 7.63 1.82
N LYS A 40 16.79 8.75 2.27
CA LYS A 40 16.43 10.10 1.83
C LYS A 40 17.55 10.73 1.02
N PHE A 41 17.19 11.35 -0.11
CA PHE A 41 18.11 12.04 -1.01
C PHE A 41 17.64 13.47 -1.26
N ASP A 42 18.59 14.39 -1.30
CA ASP A 42 18.35 15.80 -1.62
C ASP A 42 18.74 16.10 -3.07
N LEU A 43 17.73 16.30 -3.91
CA LEU A 43 17.86 16.67 -5.32
C LEU A 43 17.54 18.16 -5.54
N SER A 44 17.41 18.97 -4.49
CA SER A 44 17.06 20.40 -4.61
C SER A 44 18.02 21.20 -5.50
N ALA A 45 19.29 20.78 -5.58
CA ALA A 45 20.32 21.37 -6.42
C ALA A 45 20.29 20.87 -7.89
N VAL A 46 19.43 19.91 -8.24
CA VAL A 46 19.36 19.32 -9.58
C VAL A 46 18.51 20.20 -10.49
N ALA A 47 19.17 21.02 -11.31
CA ALA A 47 18.53 21.98 -12.22
C ALA A 47 18.11 21.39 -13.58
N ALA A 48 18.63 20.22 -13.94
CA ALA A 48 18.35 19.55 -15.20
C ALA A 48 17.37 18.38 -14.99
N PRO A 49 16.55 18.02 -15.99
CA PRO A 49 15.63 16.90 -15.87
C PRO A 49 16.39 15.59 -15.66
N VAL A 50 15.91 14.77 -14.71
CA VAL A 50 16.49 13.44 -14.45
C VAL A 50 16.03 12.48 -15.55
N VAL A 51 16.98 11.96 -16.33
CA VAL A 51 16.72 10.99 -17.41
C VAL A 51 16.78 9.57 -16.86
N ARG A 52 17.73 9.31 -15.96
CA ARG A 52 17.85 8.04 -15.25
C ARG A 52 18.32 8.28 -13.82
N ALA A 53 17.78 7.53 -12.88
CA ALA A 53 18.23 7.47 -11.50
C ALA A 53 18.47 6.02 -11.11
N THR A 54 19.67 5.73 -10.64
CA THR A 54 20.10 4.37 -10.29
C THR A 54 20.58 4.38 -8.84
N LEU A 55 19.96 3.58 -7.98
CA LEU A 55 20.37 3.40 -6.60
C LEU A 55 21.32 2.21 -6.48
N THR A 56 22.42 2.40 -5.78
CA THR A 56 23.39 1.35 -5.44
C THR A 56 23.44 1.15 -3.94
N LEU A 57 23.33 -0.12 -3.50
CA LEU A 57 23.39 -0.57 -2.11
C LEU A 57 24.45 -1.68 -1.97
N PHE A 58 25.08 -1.79 -0.80
CA PHE A 58 26.02 -2.86 -0.49
C PHE A 58 25.44 -3.80 0.56
N ALA A 59 25.22 -5.07 0.20
CA ALA A 59 24.65 -6.07 1.08
C ALA A 59 25.69 -6.59 2.09
N THR A 60 25.41 -6.44 3.37
CA THR A 60 26.25 -6.92 4.48
C THR A 60 25.72 -8.19 5.14
N ASP A 61 24.52 -8.65 4.74
CA ASP A 61 23.97 -9.95 5.09
C ASP A 61 23.13 -10.50 3.93
N ALA A 62 23.15 -11.82 3.74
CA ALA A 62 22.53 -12.48 2.59
C ALA A 62 21.06 -12.84 2.84
N SER A 63 20.21 -12.68 1.83
CA SER A 63 18.80 -13.05 1.91
C SER A 63 18.24 -13.52 0.58
N PRO A 64 17.30 -14.49 0.56
CA PRO A 64 16.54 -14.83 -0.63
C PRO A 64 15.65 -13.68 -1.12
N ASP A 65 15.39 -12.67 -0.29
CA ASP A 65 14.62 -11.48 -0.65
C ASP A 65 15.25 -10.22 -0.02
N GLY A 66 16.04 -9.52 -0.84
CA GLY A 66 16.64 -8.22 -0.51
C GLY A 66 15.63 -7.08 -0.42
N GLY A 67 14.39 -7.31 -0.86
CA GLY A 67 13.29 -6.37 -0.71
C GLY A 67 12.90 -5.63 -1.98
N THR A 68 11.79 -4.93 -1.86
CA THR A 68 11.19 -4.10 -2.90
C THR A 68 11.22 -2.64 -2.46
N LEU A 69 11.56 -1.75 -3.39
CA LEU A 69 11.60 -0.32 -3.17
C LEU A 69 10.25 0.34 -3.46
N TYR A 70 9.84 1.24 -2.57
CA TYR A 70 8.60 1.99 -2.66
C TYR A 70 8.88 3.49 -2.45
N PRO A 71 8.15 4.39 -3.12
CA PRO A 71 8.26 5.81 -2.83
C PRO A 71 7.52 6.12 -1.53
N VAL A 72 8.01 7.13 -0.81
CA VAL A 72 7.31 7.71 0.35
C VAL A 72 6.90 9.14 -0.02
N SER A 73 5.64 9.48 0.26
CA SER A 73 5.05 10.75 -0.21
C SER A 73 5.64 11.98 0.47
N ASP A 74 6.08 11.83 1.72
CA ASP A 74 6.68 12.89 2.52
C ASP A 74 8.10 12.51 2.95
N SER A 75 9.06 13.39 2.68
CA SER A 75 10.48 13.23 3.00
C SER A 75 10.95 14.06 4.20
N SER A 76 10.02 14.63 4.98
CA SER A 76 10.33 15.51 6.12
C SER A 76 10.69 14.77 7.42
N TRP A 77 10.67 13.42 7.42
CA TRP A 77 11.08 12.62 8.56
C TRP A 77 12.52 12.94 9.01
N VAL A 78 12.74 12.86 10.33
CA VAL A 78 14.05 13.09 10.96
C VAL A 78 14.80 11.76 11.00
N GLU A 79 16.07 11.78 10.60
CA GLU A 79 16.93 10.60 10.60
C GLU A 79 17.06 9.97 11.97
N GLY A 80 17.43 10.80 12.93
CA GLY A 80 17.70 10.37 14.29
C GLY A 80 19.17 10.44 14.64
N ASN A 81 19.50 10.03 15.85
CA ASN A 81 20.88 10.07 16.35
C ASN A 81 21.23 8.87 17.22
N GLN A 82 20.39 7.83 17.20
CA GLN A 82 20.56 6.65 18.03
C GLN A 82 20.87 5.43 17.16
N THR A 83 21.63 4.49 17.74
CA THR A 83 22.09 3.29 17.03
C THR A 83 21.12 2.11 17.11
N GLY A 84 20.06 2.21 17.90
CA GLY A 84 19.19 1.08 18.21
C GLY A 84 19.81 -0.04 19.05
N LYS A 85 20.99 0.17 19.66
CA LYS A 85 21.71 -0.88 20.41
C LYS A 85 21.26 -1.03 21.87
N SER A 86 20.44 -0.11 22.37
CA SER A 86 19.93 -0.15 23.75
C SER A 86 18.60 0.58 23.87
N SER A 87 17.88 0.37 24.98
CA SER A 87 16.61 1.04 25.25
C SER A 87 16.70 2.58 25.31
N ALA A 88 17.91 3.15 25.49
CA ALA A 88 18.13 4.60 25.39
C ALA A 88 17.76 5.15 24.00
N SER A 89 17.81 4.30 22.95
CA SER A 89 17.39 4.65 21.60
C SER A 89 15.93 5.07 21.50
N ALA A 90 15.08 4.72 22.48
CA ALA A 90 13.70 5.20 22.54
C ALA A 90 13.58 6.72 22.69
N SER A 91 14.61 7.38 23.25
CA SER A 91 14.64 8.84 23.44
C SER A 91 15.13 9.61 22.21
N GLY A 92 15.57 8.92 21.15
CA GLY A 92 16.06 9.56 19.94
C GLY A 92 14.96 10.27 19.15
N PRO A 93 15.30 11.31 18.37
CA PRO A 93 14.34 12.09 17.58
C PRO A 93 14.00 11.45 16.21
N GLY A 94 14.65 10.34 15.85
CA GLY A 94 14.45 9.69 14.56
C GLY A 94 13.07 9.08 14.36
N LEU A 95 12.73 8.84 13.10
CA LEU A 95 11.52 8.11 12.69
C LEU A 95 11.46 6.73 13.34
N LYS A 96 10.31 6.38 13.93
CA LYS A 96 10.06 5.12 14.63
C LYS A 96 8.92 4.34 13.98
N TRP A 97 8.82 3.05 14.28
CA TRP A 97 7.68 2.23 13.83
C TRP A 97 6.35 2.79 14.34
N THR A 98 6.33 3.25 15.59
CA THR A 98 5.15 3.87 16.22
C THR A 98 4.70 5.17 15.55
N ASP A 99 5.58 5.86 14.83
CA ASP A 99 5.20 7.03 14.02
C ASP A 99 4.54 6.64 12.69
N LEU A 100 4.66 5.38 12.29
CA LEU A 100 4.09 4.83 11.05
C LEU A 100 2.80 4.07 11.34
N ASP A 101 2.81 3.15 12.31
CA ASP A 101 1.69 2.31 12.74
C ASP A 101 0.71 3.11 13.63
N THR A 102 0.09 4.12 13.02
CA THR A 102 -0.82 5.06 13.69
C THR A 102 -2.11 4.43 14.17
N ASN A 103 -2.52 3.30 13.57
CA ASN A 103 -3.68 2.54 14.02
C ASN A 103 -3.34 1.46 15.07
N ALA A 104 -2.04 1.27 15.36
CA ALA A 104 -1.51 0.34 16.36
C ALA A 104 -1.93 -1.12 16.14
N ASP A 105 -2.06 -1.56 14.88
CA ASP A 105 -2.42 -2.93 14.54
C ASP A 105 -1.19 -3.85 14.32
N GLY A 106 0.01 -3.29 14.48
CA GLY A 106 1.28 -4.00 14.35
C GLY A 106 1.74 -4.13 12.90
N LYS A 107 1.13 -3.40 11.96
CA LYS A 107 1.51 -3.36 10.54
C LYS A 107 1.58 -1.92 10.08
N VAL A 108 2.52 -1.65 9.18
CA VAL A 108 2.54 -0.40 8.40
C VAL A 108 1.85 -0.69 7.07
N ASP A 109 0.64 -0.16 6.89
CA ASP A 109 -0.14 -0.29 5.66
C ASP A 109 -1.03 0.92 5.35
N ALA A 110 -1.85 0.84 4.30
CA ALA A 110 -2.66 1.97 3.83
C ALA A 110 -3.71 2.47 4.84
N ARG A 111 -3.95 1.73 5.94
CA ARG A 111 -4.82 2.15 7.04
C ARG A 111 -4.11 3.10 8.01
N ASP A 112 -2.81 3.30 7.85
CA ASP A 112 -2.04 4.25 8.63
C ASP A 112 -2.12 5.66 8.05
N ALA A 113 -2.36 6.62 8.93
CA ALA A 113 -2.49 8.03 8.57
C ALA A 113 -1.14 8.76 8.50
N SER A 114 -0.04 8.09 8.82
CA SER A 114 1.29 8.70 8.79
C SER A 114 1.72 9.03 7.35
N PRO A 115 2.20 10.26 7.09
CA PRO A 115 2.62 10.66 5.73
C PRO A 115 3.91 9.94 5.28
N PHE A 116 4.59 9.29 6.23
CA PHE A 116 5.82 8.53 5.99
C PHE A 116 5.55 7.06 5.63
N VAL A 117 4.27 6.63 5.55
CA VAL A 117 3.91 5.29 5.08
C VAL A 117 4.32 5.14 3.61
N PRO A 118 5.07 4.08 3.25
CA PRO A 118 5.43 3.85 1.86
C PRO A 118 4.19 3.54 1.01
N ASP A 119 4.18 4.03 -0.24
CA ASP A 119 3.14 3.69 -1.19
C ASP A 119 3.37 2.28 -1.74
N PHE A 120 2.85 1.28 -1.02
CA PHE A 120 2.96 -0.13 -1.38
C PHE A 120 2.27 -0.50 -2.70
N THR A 121 1.45 0.39 -3.27
CA THR A 121 0.80 0.17 -4.58
C THR A 121 1.72 0.52 -5.75
N ARG A 122 2.84 1.21 -5.48
CA ARG A 122 3.81 1.67 -6.48
C ARG A 122 5.20 1.09 -6.24
N PRO A 123 5.43 -0.21 -6.48
CA PRO A 123 6.77 -0.77 -6.45
C PRO A 123 7.63 -0.12 -7.54
N LEU A 124 8.81 0.39 -7.15
CA LEU A 124 9.76 1.03 -8.06
C LEU A 124 10.71 0.00 -8.66
N ALA A 125 11.26 -0.87 -7.82
CA ALA A 125 12.20 -1.90 -8.19
C ALA A 125 12.23 -3.03 -7.16
N VAL A 126 12.64 -4.22 -7.59
CA VAL A 126 12.83 -5.39 -6.73
C VAL A 126 14.31 -5.74 -6.73
N LEU A 127 14.91 -5.88 -5.55
CA LEU A 127 16.34 -6.20 -5.37
C LEU A 127 16.64 -7.68 -5.66
N GLY A 128 15.62 -8.54 -5.52
CA GLY A 128 15.76 -10.00 -5.69
C GLY A 128 16.57 -10.61 -4.54
N SER A 129 17.12 -11.81 -4.75
CA SER A 129 18.01 -12.42 -3.77
C SER A 129 19.35 -11.69 -3.72
N VAL A 130 19.87 -11.45 -2.52
CA VAL A 130 21.16 -10.78 -2.28
C VAL A 130 22.12 -11.69 -1.54
N THR A 131 23.40 -11.60 -1.87
CA THR A 131 24.48 -12.34 -1.21
C THR A 131 25.38 -11.41 -0.41
N LEU A 132 26.08 -11.97 0.58
CA LEU A 132 27.01 -11.23 1.42
C LEU A 132 28.12 -10.59 0.57
N GLY A 133 28.34 -9.29 0.74
CA GLY A 133 29.35 -8.52 0.02
C GLY A 133 28.94 -8.11 -1.39
N GLN A 134 27.69 -8.37 -1.80
CA GLN A 134 27.19 -7.99 -3.11
C GLN A 134 26.85 -6.50 -3.17
N THR A 135 27.32 -5.83 -4.21
CA THR A 135 26.80 -4.52 -4.61
C THR A 135 25.57 -4.72 -5.51
N VAL A 136 24.42 -4.21 -5.09
CA VAL A 136 23.15 -4.30 -5.81
C VAL A 136 22.81 -2.93 -6.37
N THR A 137 22.41 -2.90 -7.64
CA THR A 137 22.11 -1.68 -8.39
C THR A 137 20.72 -1.80 -9.02
N VAL A 138 19.86 -0.82 -8.77
CA VAL A 138 18.46 -0.82 -9.22
C VAL A 138 18.04 0.52 -9.80
N ASP A 139 17.16 0.47 -10.80
CA ASP A 139 16.58 1.66 -11.43
C ASP A 139 15.43 2.20 -10.56
N VAL A 140 15.53 3.46 -10.16
CA VAL A 140 14.52 4.20 -9.38
C VAL A 140 14.06 5.47 -10.09
N THR A 141 14.29 5.55 -11.40
CA THR A 141 14.01 6.73 -12.23
C THR A 141 12.57 7.22 -12.05
N GLY A 142 11.59 6.31 -12.00
CA GLY A 142 10.18 6.65 -11.87
C GLY A 142 9.82 7.44 -10.61
N ALA A 143 10.63 7.38 -9.55
CA ALA A 143 10.43 8.18 -8.34
C ALA A 143 11.04 9.59 -8.45
N MET A 144 12.06 9.78 -9.28
CA MET A 144 12.89 11.00 -9.31
C MET A 144 12.56 11.95 -10.47
N GLN A 145 11.57 11.60 -11.30
CA GLN A 145 11.18 12.37 -12.48
C GLN A 145 10.47 13.70 -12.17
N ALA A 146 10.01 13.92 -10.93
CA ALA A 146 9.40 15.18 -10.53
C ALA A 146 10.41 16.35 -10.43
N GLY A 147 11.71 16.09 -10.54
CA GLY A 147 12.76 17.11 -10.59
C GLY A 147 13.31 17.47 -9.22
N ALA A 148 13.60 18.74 -8.98
CA ALA A 148 14.23 19.20 -7.73
C ALA A 148 13.32 18.97 -6.51
N GLY A 149 13.88 18.39 -5.43
CA GLY A 149 13.14 18.13 -4.20
C GLY A 149 13.84 17.14 -3.25
N LEU A 150 13.22 16.88 -2.11
CA LEU A 150 13.61 15.81 -1.20
C LEU A 150 12.83 14.54 -1.54
N TYR A 151 13.54 13.42 -1.67
CA TYR A 151 12.96 12.14 -2.02
C TYR A 151 13.28 11.10 -0.97
N THR A 152 12.31 10.25 -0.66
CA THR A 152 12.48 9.12 0.26
C THR A 152 12.08 7.83 -0.43
N LEU A 153 12.96 6.84 -0.34
CA LEU A 153 12.76 5.48 -0.82
C LEU A 153 12.70 4.56 0.39
N ALA A 154 11.65 3.76 0.49
CA ALA A 154 11.52 2.74 1.52
C ALA A 154 11.79 1.35 0.94
N ILE A 155 12.39 0.46 1.73
CA ILE A 155 12.63 -0.94 1.35
C ILE A 155 11.89 -1.84 2.31
N LYS A 156 11.06 -2.72 1.75
CA LYS A 156 10.34 -3.76 2.50
C LYS A 156 10.48 -5.10 1.80
N ASN A 157 10.68 -6.17 2.56
CA ASN A 157 10.74 -7.53 2.03
C ASN A 157 9.58 -8.40 2.58
N GLY A 158 9.46 -9.60 2.03
CA GLY A 158 8.50 -10.63 2.42
C GLY A 158 9.15 -11.85 3.07
N SER A 159 10.44 -11.77 3.43
CA SER A 159 11.23 -12.88 3.97
C SER A 159 11.48 -12.71 5.46
N THR A 160 11.37 -13.80 6.22
CA THR A 160 11.85 -13.88 7.61
C THR A 160 13.36 -14.10 7.70
N ASN A 161 14.05 -14.28 6.58
CA ASN A 161 15.50 -14.18 6.53
C ASN A 161 15.85 -12.71 6.21
N ARG A 162 16.41 -12.02 7.21
CA ARG A 162 16.79 -10.61 7.15
C ARG A 162 17.79 -10.34 6.04
N ALA A 163 17.62 -9.22 5.34
CA ALA A 163 18.68 -8.64 4.53
C ALA A 163 19.24 -7.40 5.25
N LYS A 164 20.56 -7.19 5.14
CA LYS A 164 21.22 -6.01 5.69
C LYS A 164 21.99 -5.28 4.60
N TYR A 165 22.01 -3.96 4.69
CA TYR A 165 22.78 -3.10 3.82
C TYR A 165 23.60 -2.12 4.65
N SER A 166 24.76 -1.73 4.12
CA SER A 166 25.53 -0.63 4.72
C SER A 166 24.70 0.66 4.74
N SER A 167 24.71 1.37 5.88
CA SER A 167 24.13 2.71 6.00
C SER A 167 25.14 3.78 5.57
N ARG A 168 24.74 5.04 5.59
CA ARG A 168 25.62 6.20 5.41
C ARG A 168 26.63 6.33 6.55
N GLU A 169 26.37 5.79 7.75
CA GLU A 169 27.28 5.78 8.91
C GLU A 169 28.36 4.70 8.78
N SER A 170 28.24 3.81 7.79
CA SER A 170 29.24 2.78 7.53
C SER A 170 30.65 3.35 7.50
N GLN A 171 31.57 2.68 8.20
CA GLN A 171 32.97 3.08 8.28
C GLN A 171 33.72 2.88 6.96
N ILE A 172 33.10 2.23 5.98
CA ILE A 172 33.66 1.99 4.65
C ILE A 172 32.92 2.86 3.63
N PRO A 173 33.45 4.05 3.25
CA PRO A 173 32.75 5.00 2.37
C PRO A 173 32.38 4.45 0.99
N ALA A 174 33.07 3.42 0.52
CA ALA A 174 32.79 2.75 -0.75
C ALA A 174 31.53 1.86 -0.69
N GLN A 175 31.10 1.45 0.51
CA GLN A 175 29.93 0.60 0.72
C GLN A 175 28.65 1.39 1.04
N ARG A 176 28.78 2.68 1.34
CA ARG A 176 27.64 3.55 1.64
C ARG A 176 26.67 3.62 0.45
N PRO A 177 25.35 3.76 0.69
CA PRO A 177 24.38 3.92 -0.38
C PRO A 177 24.72 5.10 -1.30
N ARG A 178 24.43 4.97 -2.60
CA ARG A 178 24.66 6.02 -3.59
C ARG A 178 23.53 6.08 -4.59
N LEU A 179 23.07 7.28 -4.91
CA LEU A 179 22.13 7.53 -5.99
C LEU A 179 22.87 8.18 -7.16
N HIS A 180 22.97 7.46 -8.27
CA HIS A 180 23.55 7.97 -9.51
C HIS A 180 22.44 8.55 -10.41
N LEU A 181 22.56 9.82 -10.77
CA LEU A 181 21.65 10.52 -11.67
C LEU A 181 22.32 10.78 -13.03
N GLU A 182 21.66 10.37 -14.10
CA GLU A 182 21.94 10.83 -15.46
C GLU A 182 20.96 11.96 -15.78
N LEU A 183 21.50 13.14 -16.11
CA LEU A 183 20.72 14.36 -16.33
C LEU A 183 20.59 14.65 -17.83
N GLY A 184 19.43 15.14 -18.23
CA GLY A 184 19.17 15.60 -19.59
C GLY A 184 19.72 17.00 -19.86
N ALA A 185 19.51 17.50 -21.07
CA ALA A 185 19.86 18.87 -21.42
C ALA A 185 19.02 19.86 -20.59
N LEU A 186 19.66 20.91 -20.06
CA LEU A 186 18.93 22.00 -19.44
C LEU A 186 18.05 22.68 -20.50
N PRO A 187 16.81 23.08 -20.17
CA PRO A 187 16.06 23.98 -21.03
C PRO A 187 16.82 25.30 -21.16
N THR A 188 17.30 25.62 -22.36
CA THR A 188 17.90 26.91 -22.67
C THR A 188 16.83 27.99 -22.58
N THR A 189 16.87 28.76 -21.51
CA THR A 189 16.01 29.94 -21.37
C THR A 189 16.59 31.05 -22.23
N THR A 190 16.01 31.30 -23.42
CA THR A 190 16.33 32.50 -24.19
C THR A 190 15.64 33.70 -23.54
N THR A 191 16.39 34.48 -22.76
CA THR A 191 15.90 35.72 -22.15
C THR A 191 15.63 36.74 -23.26
N THR A 192 14.37 36.88 -23.65
CA THR A 192 13.95 37.97 -24.55
C THR A 192 13.49 39.13 -23.67
N THR A 193 14.33 40.15 -23.51
CA THR A 193 13.97 41.42 -22.90
C THR A 193 13.07 42.21 -23.87
N THR A 194 11.78 42.30 -23.57
CA THR A 194 10.83 43.09 -24.37
C THR A 194 10.81 44.53 -23.85
N SER A 195 11.53 45.43 -24.52
CA SER A 195 11.23 46.87 -24.50
C SER A 195 10.13 47.15 -25.53
N LEU A 196 9.16 48.02 -25.20
CA LEU A 196 8.06 48.39 -26.09
C LEU A 196 8.56 49.27 -27.25
N PRO A 197 8.28 48.94 -28.53
CA PRO A 197 8.45 49.85 -29.66
C PRO A 197 7.11 50.24 -30.33
N PRO A 198 7.10 51.27 -31.19
CA PRO A 198 5.90 51.97 -31.61
C PRO A 198 5.15 51.28 -32.76
N THR A 199 3.85 51.58 -32.79
CA THR A 199 2.86 51.20 -33.78
C THR A 199 3.27 51.64 -35.19
N SER A 200 3.38 50.70 -36.13
CA SER A 200 2.57 50.69 -37.36
C SER A 200 3.03 49.65 -38.40
N THR A 201 1.99 49.09 -39.03
CA THR A 201 1.92 48.51 -40.38
C THR A 201 2.30 47.04 -40.62
N THR A 202 1.31 46.36 -41.22
CA THR A 202 1.32 45.09 -41.97
C THR A 202 1.16 43.77 -41.19
N VAL A 203 -0.01 43.17 -41.45
CA VAL A 203 -0.46 41.80 -41.10
C VAL A 203 0.31 40.79 -41.98
N PRO A 204 0.77 39.66 -41.41
CA PRO A 204 0.09 38.40 -41.68
C PRO A 204 -0.12 37.49 -40.46
N ASP A 205 -1.14 36.67 -40.64
CA ASP A 205 -1.62 35.48 -39.94
C ASP A 205 -0.56 34.54 -39.33
N GLY A 206 -0.94 33.82 -38.26
CA GLY A 206 -0.17 32.65 -37.77
C GLY A 206 -0.03 32.55 -36.25
N ALA A 207 -1.08 32.12 -35.56
CA ALA A 207 -0.98 31.58 -34.21
C ALA A 207 -0.21 30.24 -34.21
N THR A 208 0.86 30.11 -33.43
CA THR A 208 1.52 28.81 -33.20
C THR A 208 1.10 28.26 -31.85
N THR A 209 0.18 27.30 -31.92
CA THR A 209 -0.33 26.38 -30.91
C THR A 209 0.77 25.58 -30.20
N THR A 210 0.68 25.48 -28.87
CA THR A 210 1.33 24.46 -28.06
C THR A 210 0.73 23.09 -28.35
N THR A 211 1.53 22.17 -28.88
CA THR A 211 1.09 20.82 -29.25
C THR A 211 1.24 19.87 -28.05
N THR A 212 0.15 19.64 -27.32
CA THR A 212 0.00 18.48 -26.43
C THR A 212 -0.25 17.26 -27.30
N THR A 213 0.77 16.41 -27.53
CA THR A 213 0.56 15.17 -28.28
C THR A 213 -0.15 14.14 -27.40
N LEU A 214 -1.40 13.82 -27.75
CA LEU A 214 -2.18 12.74 -27.16
C LEU A 214 -1.48 11.38 -27.35
N PRO A 215 -1.48 10.50 -26.34
CA PRO A 215 -0.87 9.18 -26.45
C PRO A 215 -1.65 8.26 -27.41
N THR A 216 -0.96 7.69 -28.39
CA THR A 216 -1.48 6.67 -29.33
C THR A 216 -1.50 5.29 -28.67
N VAL A 217 -2.25 5.13 -27.57
CA VAL A 217 -2.36 3.85 -26.88
C VAL A 217 -3.67 3.17 -27.27
N THR A 218 -3.56 2.00 -27.90
CA THR A 218 -4.71 1.11 -28.13
C THR A 218 -5.13 0.51 -26.79
N PRO A 219 -6.35 0.78 -26.30
CA PRO A 219 -6.78 0.27 -25.01
C PRO A 219 -7.01 -1.26 -25.06
N ALA A 220 -6.52 -1.97 -24.05
CA ALA A 220 -6.78 -3.39 -23.87
C ALA A 220 -8.16 -3.60 -23.22
N GLY A 221 -9.15 -4.11 -23.97
CA GLY A 221 -10.45 -4.48 -23.42
C GLY A 221 -11.64 -4.36 -24.40
N PRO A 222 -12.85 -4.76 -23.96
CA PRO A 222 -14.06 -4.59 -24.76
C PRO A 222 -14.41 -3.11 -24.94
N LEU A 223 -14.60 -2.69 -26.19
CA LEU A 223 -14.97 -1.33 -26.56
C LEU A 223 -16.50 -1.14 -26.55
N HIS A 224 -16.96 -0.10 -25.87
CA HIS A 224 -18.38 0.22 -25.71
C HIS A 224 -18.76 1.43 -26.57
N LEU A 225 -19.64 1.24 -27.57
CA LEU A 225 -20.06 2.32 -28.47
C LEU A 225 -20.95 3.35 -27.77
N LEU A 226 -20.48 4.59 -27.66
CA LEU A 226 -21.18 5.70 -27.02
C LEU A 226 -21.87 6.65 -28.02
N ALA A 227 -21.28 6.89 -29.20
CA ALA A 227 -21.91 7.69 -30.25
C ALA A 227 -21.40 7.32 -31.64
N GLY A 228 -22.25 7.54 -32.65
CA GLY A 228 -21.84 7.59 -34.05
C GLY A 228 -22.91 8.29 -34.90
N PRO A 229 -22.59 9.37 -35.64
CA PRO A 229 -23.28 9.69 -36.88
C PRO A 229 -22.63 8.88 -38.02
N SER A 230 -23.45 8.26 -38.89
CA SER A 230 -23.06 7.70 -40.19
C SER A 230 -21.72 6.95 -40.25
N ALA A 231 -21.73 5.62 -40.10
CA ALA A 231 -20.74 4.59 -40.47
C ALA A 231 -19.21 4.80 -40.20
N SER A 232 -18.67 6.00 -40.39
CA SER A 232 -17.27 6.35 -40.54
C SER A 232 -16.57 6.76 -39.25
N CYS A 233 -17.24 7.41 -38.28
CA CYS A 233 -16.60 7.91 -37.04
C CYS A 233 -17.38 7.51 -35.78
N ARG A 234 -16.72 6.88 -34.81
CA ARG A 234 -17.34 6.29 -33.62
C ARG A 234 -16.59 6.69 -32.37
N LEU A 235 -17.33 7.10 -31.32
CA LEU A 235 -16.79 7.29 -29.99
C LEU A 235 -17.02 6.02 -29.17
N VAL A 236 -15.94 5.39 -28.72
CA VAL A 236 -15.95 4.18 -27.91
C VAL A 236 -15.38 4.46 -26.53
N ALA A 237 -15.88 3.76 -25.52
CA ALA A 237 -15.31 3.72 -24.18
C ALA A 237 -14.67 2.36 -23.93
N ALA A 238 -13.41 2.36 -23.50
CA ALA A 238 -12.74 1.21 -22.92
C ALA A 238 -12.82 1.32 -21.38
N VAL A 239 -13.19 0.22 -20.73
CA VAL A 239 -13.12 0.10 -19.27
C VAL A 239 -12.16 -1.04 -18.96
N THR A 240 -10.89 -0.70 -18.71
CA THR A 240 -9.81 -1.69 -18.62
C THR A 240 -10.04 -2.63 -17.43
N GLY A 241 -9.88 -3.94 -17.64
CA GLY A 241 -10.11 -4.95 -16.60
C GLY A 241 -11.57 -5.26 -16.28
N TRP A 242 -12.54 -4.47 -16.76
CA TRP A 242 -13.96 -4.71 -16.52
C TRP A 242 -14.59 -5.59 -17.59
N SER A 243 -15.54 -6.44 -17.19
CA SER A 243 -16.18 -7.41 -18.09
C SER A 243 -17.58 -6.95 -18.53
N GLY A 244 -17.92 -7.13 -19.81
CA GLY A 244 -19.24 -6.80 -20.32
C GLY A 244 -19.25 -6.49 -21.82
N LYS A 245 -20.41 -6.61 -22.45
CA LYS A 245 -20.66 -6.18 -23.83
C LYS A 245 -21.90 -5.29 -23.87
N GLY A 246 -21.94 -4.32 -24.78
CA GLY A 246 -23.11 -3.45 -24.96
C GLY A 246 -23.17 -2.30 -23.93
N PRO A 247 -24.32 -2.00 -23.30
CA PRO A 247 -24.49 -0.77 -22.51
C PRO A 247 -24.01 -0.89 -21.05
N ALA A 248 -23.30 -1.96 -20.67
CA ALA A 248 -22.82 -2.14 -19.30
C ALA A 248 -21.44 -2.81 -19.23
N ALA A 249 -20.56 -2.26 -18.39
CA ALA A 249 -19.32 -2.87 -17.92
C ALA A 249 -19.49 -3.23 -16.44
N ARG A 250 -18.96 -4.38 -16.02
CA ARG A 250 -19.19 -4.94 -14.69
C ARG A 250 -17.87 -5.38 -14.06
N CYS A 251 -17.76 -5.07 -12.78
CA CYS A 251 -16.74 -5.61 -11.90
C CYS A 251 -17.40 -6.10 -10.60
N THR A 252 -16.76 -7.03 -9.90
CA THR A 252 -17.12 -7.38 -8.52
C THR A 252 -16.15 -6.66 -7.60
N ASP A 253 -16.70 -5.99 -6.60
CA ASP A 253 -15.98 -5.37 -5.48
C ASP A 253 -14.98 -6.37 -4.89
N GLY A 254 -13.69 -6.00 -4.90
CA GLY A 254 -12.58 -6.82 -4.44
C GLY A 254 -12.09 -7.94 -5.37
N ASP A 255 -12.62 -8.07 -6.60
CA ASP A 255 -12.02 -8.95 -7.62
C ASP A 255 -10.85 -8.21 -8.33
N THR A 256 -10.06 -8.91 -9.16
CA THR A 256 -8.92 -8.32 -9.91
C THR A 256 -9.29 -7.25 -10.94
N CYS A 257 -10.58 -7.09 -11.25
CA CYS A 257 -11.09 -5.99 -12.07
C CYS A 257 -11.25 -4.69 -11.28
N ASP A 258 -11.20 -4.77 -9.95
CA ASP A 258 -11.29 -3.64 -9.06
C ASP A 258 -9.91 -3.06 -8.88
N ALA A 259 -9.70 -1.82 -9.34
CA ALA A 259 -8.34 -1.27 -9.40
C ALA A 259 -7.72 -1.06 -8.01
N ASP A 260 -8.54 -0.96 -6.96
CA ASP A 260 -8.10 -0.94 -5.56
C ASP A 260 -8.03 -2.34 -4.92
N GLY A 261 -8.61 -3.36 -5.56
CA GLY A 261 -8.65 -4.74 -5.09
C GLY A 261 -9.36 -4.93 -3.73
N ALA A 262 -10.06 -3.92 -3.22
CA ALA A 262 -10.68 -3.93 -1.91
C ALA A 262 -12.14 -4.36 -2.00
N ALA A 263 -12.62 -5.16 -1.04
CA ALA A 263 -14.03 -5.51 -0.91
C ALA A 263 -14.74 -4.50 0.02
N ASP A 264 -14.81 -3.23 -0.41
CA ASP A 264 -15.27 -2.10 0.40
C ASP A 264 -16.67 -1.56 0.01
N GLY A 265 -17.30 -2.16 -1.00
CA GLY A 265 -18.60 -1.78 -1.53
C GLY A 265 -18.53 -0.70 -2.62
N SER A 266 -17.34 -0.38 -3.10
CA SER A 266 -17.06 0.50 -4.23
C SER A 266 -16.04 -0.16 -5.16
N CYS A 267 -16.18 0.08 -6.46
CA CYS A 267 -15.20 -0.41 -7.42
C CYS A 267 -14.56 0.77 -8.14
N THR A 268 -13.25 0.71 -8.37
CA THR A 268 -12.52 1.71 -9.15
C THR A 268 -12.43 1.31 -10.62
N ALA A 269 -13.14 2.04 -11.50
CA ALA A 269 -13.22 1.76 -12.93
C ALA A 269 -12.23 2.63 -13.74
N PRO A 270 -11.18 2.08 -14.36
CA PRO A 270 -10.30 2.82 -15.26
C PRO A 270 -11.00 3.00 -16.62
N VAL A 271 -11.39 4.24 -16.95
CA VAL A 271 -12.14 4.57 -18.18
C VAL A 271 -11.30 5.37 -19.16
N THR A 272 -11.29 4.94 -20.41
CA THR A 272 -10.67 5.63 -21.55
C THR A 272 -11.71 5.85 -22.64
N LEU A 273 -11.77 7.05 -23.21
CA LEU A 273 -12.59 7.34 -24.39
C LEU A 273 -11.69 7.44 -25.61
N CYS A 274 -12.07 6.76 -26.68
CA CYS A 274 -11.37 6.76 -27.95
C CYS A 274 -12.32 7.07 -29.09
N LEU A 275 -11.83 7.81 -30.07
CA LEU A 275 -12.44 7.92 -31.38
C LEU A 275 -11.81 6.92 -32.33
N GLU A 276 -12.65 6.24 -33.09
CA GLU A 276 -12.26 5.34 -34.16
C GLU A 276 -12.88 5.82 -35.47
N SER A 277 -12.06 5.99 -36.50
CA SER A 277 -12.53 6.23 -37.86
C SER A 277 -12.21 5.05 -38.78
N ASN A 278 -13.20 4.59 -39.55
CA ASN A 278 -13.05 3.52 -40.54
C ASN A 278 -13.11 4.04 -42.00
N ALA A 279 -13.26 5.35 -42.22
CA ALA A 279 -13.25 5.94 -43.55
C ALA A 279 -12.61 7.34 -43.56
N ALA A 280 -12.08 7.74 -44.72
CA ALA A 280 -11.57 9.09 -44.96
C ALA A 280 -12.71 10.04 -45.38
N PRO A 281 -12.67 11.33 -45.00
CA PRO A 281 -11.71 11.94 -44.07
C PRO A 281 -12.01 11.50 -42.63
N GLY A 282 -10.98 11.31 -41.80
CA GLY A 282 -11.11 10.81 -40.43
C GLY A 282 -12.04 11.63 -39.51
N CYS A 283 -12.09 11.29 -38.22
CA CYS A 283 -12.90 12.04 -37.27
C CYS A 283 -12.39 13.49 -37.14
N GLY A 284 -13.24 14.47 -37.45
CA GLY A 284 -12.98 15.89 -37.24
C GLY A 284 -13.56 16.44 -35.93
N PRO A 285 -13.08 17.60 -35.44
CA PRO A 285 -13.54 18.21 -34.19
C PRO A 285 -15.05 18.54 -34.19
N ASP A 286 -15.64 18.75 -35.37
CA ASP A 286 -17.07 19.03 -35.57
C ASP A 286 -17.98 17.92 -35.02
N VAL A 287 -17.52 16.66 -35.06
CA VAL A 287 -18.29 15.52 -34.55
C VAL A 287 -18.34 15.55 -33.02
N LEU A 288 -17.22 15.87 -32.37
CA LEU A 288 -17.15 15.98 -30.90
C LEU A 288 -17.79 17.25 -30.36
N ALA A 289 -17.77 18.35 -31.11
CA ALA A 289 -18.39 19.61 -30.72
C ALA A 289 -19.89 19.47 -30.42
N THR A 290 -20.55 18.49 -31.04
CA THR A 290 -21.97 18.18 -30.82
C THR A 290 -22.22 17.22 -29.66
N LEU A 291 -21.18 16.72 -28.97
CA LEU A 291 -21.30 15.72 -27.90
C LEU A 291 -20.89 16.32 -26.55
N LYS A 292 -21.68 16.04 -25.52
CA LYS A 292 -21.42 16.46 -24.15
C LYS A 292 -21.57 15.28 -23.20
N LEU A 293 -20.57 15.09 -22.34
CA LEU A 293 -20.63 14.12 -21.25
C LEU A 293 -21.50 14.66 -20.10
N SER A 294 -22.15 13.76 -19.36
CA SER A 294 -23.02 14.13 -18.24
C SER A 294 -22.34 15.06 -17.24
N SER A 295 -23.06 16.06 -16.74
CA SER A 295 -22.63 16.93 -15.64
C SER A 295 -22.75 16.26 -14.25
N ASP A 296 -22.58 14.94 -14.17
CA ASP A 296 -22.54 14.26 -12.87
C ASP A 296 -21.21 14.66 -12.20
N PRO A 297 -21.21 15.21 -10.97
CA PRO A 297 -19.99 15.63 -10.29
C PRO A 297 -18.94 14.51 -10.20
N ARG A 298 -19.38 13.25 -10.11
CA ARG A 298 -18.49 12.08 -10.06
C ARG A 298 -17.74 11.83 -11.37
N LEU A 299 -18.25 12.37 -12.48
CA LEU A 299 -17.66 12.26 -13.82
C LEU A 299 -16.87 13.53 -14.20
N GLN A 300 -16.61 14.46 -13.27
CA GLN A 300 -15.99 15.75 -13.58
C GLN A 300 -14.59 15.60 -14.18
N ALA A 301 -13.75 14.72 -13.61
CA ALA A 301 -12.43 14.43 -14.15
C ALA A 301 -12.49 13.86 -15.57
N LEU A 302 -13.45 12.97 -15.82
CA LEU A 302 -13.68 12.36 -17.13
C LEU A 302 -14.21 13.37 -18.14
N SER A 303 -15.07 14.30 -17.71
CA SER A 303 -15.56 15.39 -18.53
C SER A 303 -14.45 16.37 -18.89
N ALA A 304 -13.55 16.68 -17.96
CA ALA A 304 -12.40 17.56 -18.22
C ALA A 304 -11.45 16.94 -19.24
N ALA A 305 -11.11 15.65 -19.10
CA ALA A 305 -10.30 14.92 -20.07
C ALA A 305 -10.96 14.85 -21.47
N PHE A 306 -12.29 14.77 -21.52
CA PHE A 306 -13.02 14.79 -22.79
C PHE A 306 -13.01 16.17 -23.47
N GLU A 307 -13.12 17.26 -22.72
CA GLU A 307 -12.99 18.62 -23.27
C GLU A 307 -11.55 18.94 -23.69
N ASP A 308 -10.55 18.42 -22.96
CA ASP A 308 -9.14 18.53 -23.33
C ASP A 308 -8.84 17.80 -24.65
N MET A 309 -9.39 16.60 -24.83
CA MET A 309 -9.31 15.85 -26.09
C MET A 309 -9.97 16.59 -27.26
N LYS A 310 -11.04 17.37 -27.02
CA LYS A 310 -11.66 18.22 -28.06
C LYS A 310 -10.77 19.38 -28.46
N ALA A 311 -10.12 20.01 -27.49
CA ALA A 311 -9.29 21.18 -27.69
C ALA A 311 -7.99 20.86 -28.46
N HIS A 312 -7.44 19.67 -28.25
CA HIS A 312 -6.13 19.26 -28.80
C HIS A 312 -6.22 18.18 -29.88
N MET A 313 -7.37 18.04 -30.55
CA MET A 313 -7.59 17.03 -31.58
C MET A 313 -6.83 17.35 -32.89
N PRO A 314 -5.94 16.45 -33.36
CA PRO A 314 -5.33 16.60 -34.68
C PRO A 314 -6.37 16.31 -35.79
N ALA A 315 -6.47 17.21 -36.77
CA ALA A 315 -7.36 17.03 -37.92
C ALA A 315 -6.99 15.77 -38.72
N GLY A 316 -7.96 14.89 -38.96
CA GLY A 316 -7.78 13.71 -39.83
C GLY A 316 -7.18 12.47 -39.15
N ALA A 317 -7.04 12.45 -37.83
CA ALA A 317 -6.56 11.26 -37.11
C ALA A 317 -7.56 10.08 -37.19
N SER A 318 -7.03 8.88 -37.46
CA SER A 318 -7.80 7.63 -37.57
C SER A 318 -8.19 7.03 -36.21
N GLN A 319 -7.38 7.26 -35.18
CA GLN A 319 -7.66 6.85 -33.81
C GLN A 319 -7.04 7.84 -32.80
N VAL A 320 -7.84 8.33 -31.86
CA VAL A 320 -7.42 9.29 -30.83
C VAL A 320 -8.04 8.90 -29.49
N CYS A 321 -7.23 8.70 -28.46
CA CYS A 321 -7.69 8.32 -27.12
C CYS A 321 -7.28 9.37 -26.09
N MET A 322 -8.16 9.67 -25.15
CA MET A 322 -7.81 10.48 -23.97
C MET A 322 -6.97 9.65 -22.96
N PRO A 323 -6.29 10.27 -21.99
CA PRO A 323 -5.65 9.54 -20.89
C PRO A 323 -6.65 8.70 -20.08
N VAL A 324 -6.18 7.63 -19.43
CA VAL A 324 -7.01 6.79 -18.55
C VAL A 324 -7.44 7.62 -17.34
N VAL A 325 -8.74 7.63 -17.04
CA VAL A 325 -9.28 8.29 -15.85
C VAL A 325 -9.99 7.27 -14.97
N SER A 326 -9.54 7.14 -13.72
CA SER A 326 -10.19 6.28 -12.73
C SER A 326 -11.50 6.90 -12.25
N GLN A 327 -12.57 6.10 -12.23
CA GLN A 327 -13.92 6.52 -11.84
C GLN A 327 -14.42 5.68 -10.66
N PRO A 328 -14.73 6.30 -9.50
CA PRO A 328 -15.23 5.57 -8.35
C PRO A 328 -16.70 5.18 -8.54
N VAL A 329 -17.00 3.88 -8.50
CA VAL A 329 -18.35 3.32 -8.66
C VAL A 329 -18.91 2.90 -7.30
N GLY A 330 -19.31 3.85 -6.48
CA GLY A 330 -19.93 3.60 -5.17
C GLY A 330 -21.39 3.12 -5.26
N LYS A 331 -21.81 2.20 -4.37
CA LYS A 331 -23.19 1.70 -4.23
C LYS A 331 -23.79 1.09 -5.51
N GLY A 332 -22.94 0.45 -6.30
CA GLY A 332 -23.35 -0.55 -7.28
C GLY A 332 -23.57 -0.10 -8.72
N ARG A 333 -23.79 1.19 -9.01
CA ARG A 333 -23.89 1.66 -10.42
C ARG A 333 -23.54 3.13 -10.62
N LEU A 334 -22.66 3.40 -11.59
CA LEU A 334 -22.37 4.72 -12.12
C LEU A 334 -22.76 4.77 -13.61
N ALA A 335 -23.49 5.81 -14.02
CA ALA A 335 -24.00 5.93 -15.38
C ALA A 335 -23.22 7.00 -16.16
N LEU A 336 -22.40 6.56 -17.10
CA LEU A 336 -21.73 7.41 -18.06
C LEU A 336 -22.72 7.79 -19.17
N LYS A 337 -23.29 8.99 -19.11
CA LYS A 337 -24.25 9.47 -20.11
C LYS A 337 -23.57 10.41 -21.10
N LEU A 338 -23.79 10.14 -22.38
CA LEU A 338 -23.37 11.00 -23.47
C LEU A 338 -24.62 11.59 -24.14
N GLN A 339 -24.67 12.92 -24.20
CA GLN A 339 -25.75 13.68 -24.80
C GLN A 339 -25.27 14.35 -26.08
N ARG A 340 -26.08 14.26 -27.14
CA ARG A 340 -25.89 15.09 -28.34
C ARG A 340 -26.58 16.44 -28.13
N LEU A 341 -25.89 17.54 -28.42
CA LEU A 341 -26.44 18.88 -28.47
C LEU A 341 -27.40 18.96 -29.68
N GLY A 342 -28.72 18.95 -29.42
CA GLY A 342 -29.79 18.94 -30.45
C GLY A 342 -30.78 17.77 -30.32
N LYS A 343 -31.53 17.45 -31.39
CA LYS A 343 -32.50 16.32 -31.46
C LYS A 343 -31.77 14.98 -31.59
N GLY A 344 -31.13 14.49 -30.53
CA GLY A 344 -30.44 13.20 -30.50
C GLY A 344 -30.82 12.32 -29.30
N ARG A 345 -30.86 10.99 -29.49
CA ARG A 345 -31.08 10.05 -28.38
C ARG A 345 -29.85 10.02 -27.47
N ARG A 346 -30.05 10.11 -26.16
CA ARG A 346 -28.99 9.94 -25.15
C ARG A 346 -28.48 8.50 -25.18
N LYS A 347 -27.16 8.32 -25.06
CA LYS A 347 -26.53 7.01 -24.90
C LYS A 347 -25.95 6.90 -23.50
N THR A 348 -25.99 5.70 -22.94
CA THR A 348 -25.57 5.47 -21.55
C THR A 348 -24.80 4.17 -21.45
N LEU A 349 -23.59 4.25 -20.91
CA LEU A 349 -22.81 3.12 -20.44
C LEU A 349 -22.94 3.05 -18.92
N ALA A 350 -23.30 1.89 -18.40
CA ALA A 350 -23.37 1.64 -16.97
C ALA A 350 -22.13 0.91 -16.49
N LEU A 351 -21.39 1.55 -15.59
CA LEU A 351 -20.38 0.89 -14.78
C LEU A 351 -21.11 0.28 -13.58
N VAL A 352 -21.10 -1.04 -13.46
CA VAL A 352 -21.80 -1.76 -12.39
C VAL A 352 -20.78 -2.44 -11.49
N CYS A 353 -20.68 -1.96 -10.25
CA CYS A 353 -19.94 -2.63 -9.19
C CYS A 353 -20.86 -3.66 -8.53
N ARG A 354 -20.56 -4.94 -8.63
CA ARG A 354 -21.29 -5.99 -7.92
C ARG A 354 -20.72 -6.10 -6.52
N PRO A 355 -21.55 -6.33 -5.49
CA PRO A 355 -21.04 -6.57 -4.14
C PRO A 355 -20.07 -7.76 -4.15
N SER A 356 -19.05 -7.69 -3.29
CA SER A 356 -18.07 -8.74 -3.10
C SER A 356 -18.74 -10.10 -2.93
N ARG A 357 -18.23 -11.13 -3.61
CA ARG A 357 -18.72 -12.50 -3.41
C ARG A 357 -18.57 -12.83 -1.93
N PRO A 358 -19.59 -13.37 -1.26
CA PRO A 358 -19.42 -13.83 0.10
C PRO A 358 -18.43 -15.00 0.08
N ALA A 359 -17.17 -14.74 0.43
CA ALA A 359 -16.32 -15.77 0.99
C ALA A 359 -17.09 -16.36 2.18
N HIS A 360 -17.12 -17.68 2.32
CA HIS A 360 -17.65 -18.33 3.50
C HIS A 360 -16.77 -17.98 4.73
N GLY A 361 -16.93 -16.75 5.23
CA GLY A 361 -16.17 -16.12 6.30
C GLY A 361 -17.13 -15.25 7.09
N LYS A 362 -17.64 -15.82 8.18
CA LYS A 362 -18.65 -15.37 9.13
C LYS A 362 -18.91 -13.85 9.24
N LYS A 363 -20.22 -13.54 9.23
CA LYS A 363 -20.85 -12.32 9.76
C LYS A 363 -20.21 -11.83 11.06
N GLY A 364 -19.95 -10.53 11.13
CA GLY A 364 -19.60 -9.80 12.35
C GLY A 364 -20.70 -9.83 13.40
N GLY A 365 -20.67 -10.85 14.25
CA GLY A 365 -20.94 -10.69 15.67
C GLY A 365 -19.58 -10.77 16.36
N GLY A 366 -19.20 -9.73 17.09
CA GLY A 366 -17.86 -9.63 17.68
C GLY A 366 -17.51 -10.88 18.50
N THR A 367 -16.28 -11.36 18.36
CA THR A 367 -15.82 -12.54 19.09
C THR A 367 -15.70 -12.15 20.57
N THR A 368 -16.30 -12.91 21.47
CA THR A 368 -16.22 -12.70 22.93
C THR A 368 -15.48 -13.85 23.60
N PHE A 369 -15.16 -13.72 24.90
CA PHE A 369 -14.53 -14.81 25.66
C PHE A 369 -15.35 -16.10 25.61
N ALA A 370 -16.68 -16.00 25.56
CA ALA A 370 -17.57 -17.16 25.37
C ALA A 370 -17.27 -17.96 24.09
N THR A 371 -16.71 -17.32 23.05
CA THR A 371 -16.26 -18.01 21.84
C THR A 371 -14.98 -18.79 22.08
N ILE A 372 -14.03 -18.26 22.84
CA ILE A 372 -12.81 -18.97 23.25
C ILE A 372 -13.18 -20.15 24.15
N GLN A 373 -14.05 -19.92 25.14
CA GLN A 373 -14.57 -20.96 26.01
C GLN A 373 -15.12 -22.12 25.18
N LYS A 374 -16.08 -21.84 24.29
CA LYS A 374 -16.78 -22.89 23.53
C LYS A 374 -15.91 -23.60 22.49
N LYS A 375 -15.07 -22.86 21.77
CA LYS A 375 -14.33 -23.41 20.62
C LYS A 375 -12.98 -24.00 20.97
N ILE A 376 -12.37 -23.52 22.06
CA ILE A 376 -11.02 -23.90 22.43
C ILE A 376 -11.04 -24.63 23.77
N PHE A 377 -11.47 -23.98 24.85
CA PHE A 377 -11.38 -24.58 26.19
C PHE A 377 -12.27 -25.81 26.32
N ASP A 378 -13.55 -25.73 25.98
CA ASP A 378 -14.48 -26.87 26.05
C ASP A 378 -14.10 -27.99 25.08
N ALA A 379 -13.47 -27.63 23.95
CA ALA A 379 -13.14 -28.59 22.89
C ALA A 379 -11.89 -29.42 23.20
N SER A 380 -10.91 -28.87 23.92
CA SER A 380 -9.61 -29.54 24.09
C SER A 380 -8.91 -29.34 25.44
N CYS A 381 -9.43 -28.52 26.35
CA CYS A 381 -8.73 -28.20 27.61
C CYS A 381 -9.54 -28.56 28.86
N ALA A 382 -10.82 -28.18 28.90
CA ALA A 382 -11.74 -28.36 30.02
C ALA A 382 -12.27 -29.80 30.13
N THR A 383 -11.39 -30.78 29.90
CA THR A 383 -11.74 -32.20 29.99
C THR A 383 -11.82 -32.64 31.46
N PRO A 384 -12.66 -33.64 31.80
CA PRO A 384 -12.77 -34.15 33.17
C PRO A 384 -11.47 -34.69 33.77
N THR A 385 -10.43 -34.89 32.96
CA THR A 385 -9.15 -35.47 33.36
C THR A 385 -8.01 -34.45 33.44
N CYS A 386 -8.12 -33.28 32.78
CA CYS A 386 -7.03 -32.30 32.71
C CYS A 386 -7.40 -30.99 33.42
N HIS A 387 -8.25 -30.15 32.84
CA HIS A 387 -8.60 -28.83 33.39
C HIS A 387 -10.12 -28.62 33.51
N GLY A 388 -10.87 -29.65 33.84
CA GLY A 388 -12.32 -29.60 34.05
C GLY A 388 -12.71 -29.43 35.53
N ALA A 389 -14.01 -29.36 35.80
CA ALA A 389 -14.52 -29.24 37.17
C ALA A 389 -14.12 -30.42 38.08
N ALA A 390 -13.95 -31.61 37.52
CA ALA A 390 -13.57 -32.83 38.24
C ALA A 390 -12.04 -33.01 38.42
N ALA A 391 -11.22 -32.37 37.57
CA ALA A 391 -9.76 -32.45 37.64
C ALA A 391 -9.14 -31.11 37.21
N VAL A 392 -8.39 -30.51 38.14
CA VAL A 392 -7.79 -29.18 38.00
C VAL A 392 -6.27 -29.27 37.92
N SER A 393 -5.74 -29.85 36.85
CA SER A 393 -4.29 -29.97 36.63
C SER A 393 -3.63 -28.60 36.72
N GLY A 394 -2.54 -28.52 37.48
CA GLY A 394 -1.87 -27.24 37.76
C GLY A 394 -2.74 -26.22 38.52
N GLY A 395 -3.77 -26.69 39.25
CA GLY A 395 -4.70 -25.84 40.00
C GLY A 395 -5.56 -24.94 39.12
N LEU A 396 -5.82 -25.32 37.86
CA LEU A 396 -6.57 -24.52 36.90
C LEU A 396 -7.83 -25.27 36.44
N ASN A 397 -8.98 -24.63 36.63
CA ASN A 397 -10.27 -25.07 36.11
C ASN A 397 -10.66 -24.19 34.91
N LEU A 398 -10.79 -24.79 33.74
CA LEU A 398 -11.20 -24.15 32.49
C LEU A 398 -12.66 -24.44 32.13
N ALA A 399 -13.43 -25.06 33.01
CA ALA A 399 -14.86 -25.29 32.79
C ALA A 399 -15.64 -23.97 32.68
N PRO A 400 -16.75 -23.94 31.91
CA PRO A 400 -17.61 -22.77 31.81
C PRO A 400 -18.01 -22.22 33.19
N GLY A 401 -17.90 -20.91 33.37
CA GLY A 401 -18.22 -20.22 34.63
C GLY A 401 -17.09 -20.16 35.66
N ALA A 402 -16.01 -20.94 35.50
CA ALA A 402 -14.83 -20.89 36.37
C ALA A 402 -13.56 -20.38 35.66
N SER A 403 -13.49 -20.58 34.34
CA SER A 403 -12.30 -20.30 33.51
C SER A 403 -11.80 -18.86 33.58
N TYR A 404 -12.68 -17.87 33.40
CA TYR A 404 -12.29 -16.46 33.30
C TYR A 404 -11.59 -15.98 34.57
N GLY A 405 -12.27 -16.11 35.72
CA GLY A 405 -11.72 -15.72 37.03
C GLY A 405 -10.52 -16.56 37.48
N GLY A 406 -10.32 -17.76 36.90
CA GLY A 406 -9.14 -18.58 37.15
C GLY A 406 -7.93 -18.25 36.27
N LEU A 407 -8.10 -17.40 35.25
CA LEU A 407 -7.09 -17.05 34.26
C LEU A 407 -6.64 -15.58 34.38
N VAL A 408 -7.59 -14.66 34.31
CA VAL A 408 -7.31 -13.24 34.07
C VAL A 408 -6.83 -12.57 35.36
N GLY A 409 -5.60 -12.04 35.34
CA GLY A 409 -5.00 -11.40 36.51
C GLY A 409 -4.56 -12.34 37.63
N VAL A 410 -4.62 -13.67 37.41
CA VAL A 410 -4.30 -14.67 38.44
C VAL A 410 -2.84 -15.09 38.33
N LEU A 411 -2.11 -15.12 39.45
CA LEU A 411 -0.73 -15.59 39.49
C LEU A 411 -0.62 -17.07 39.05
N SER A 412 0.43 -17.39 38.29
CA SER A 412 0.68 -18.77 37.88
C SER A 412 0.95 -19.68 39.09
N ALA A 413 0.26 -20.82 39.14
CA ALA A 413 0.44 -21.82 40.20
C ALA A 413 1.68 -22.71 39.97
N ASN A 414 2.34 -22.61 38.81
CA ASN A 414 3.63 -23.25 38.61
C ASN A 414 4.67 -22.58 39.54
N PRO A 415 5.47 -23.33 40.31
CA PRO A 415 6.40 -22.73 41.27
C PRO A 415 7.42 -21.77 40.65
N SER A 416 7.96 -22.08 39.47
CA SER A 416 8.96 -21.24 38.79
C SER A 416 8.31 -19.97 38.25
N ALA A 417 7.23 -20.09 37.48
CA ALA A 417 6.53 -18.96 36.90
C ALA A 417 5.87 -18.08 37.99
N GLY A 418 5.34 -18.69 39.03
CA GLY A 418 4.74 -18.00 40.18
C GLY A 418 5.77 -17.22 41.00
N ALA A 419 6.96 -17.81 41.26
CA ALA A 419 8.05 -17.10 41.92
C ALA A 419 8.56 -15.91 41.12
N ALA A 420 8.49 -15.98 39.78
CA ALA A 420 8.81 -14.88 38.87
C ALA A 420 7.67 -13.85 38.71
N GLY A 421 6.54 -14.01 39.41
CA GLY A 421 5.42 -13.07 39.35
C GLY A 421 4.56 -13.17 38.08
N VAL A 422 4.71 -14.23 37.28
CA VAL A 422 4.04 -14.36 35.98
C VAL A 422 2.55 -14.68 36.17
N LEU A 423 1.69 -13.93 35.50
CA LEU A 423 0.24 -14.15 35.50
C LEU A 423 -0.15 -15.23 34.49
N ARG A 424 -1.19 -16.01 34.80
CA ARG A 424 -1.82 -16.97 33.88
C ARG A 424 -2.27 -16.26 32.61
N VAL A 425 -2.98 -15.15 32.76
CA VAL A 425 -3.25 -14.17 31.70
C VAL A 425 -2.97 -12.78 32.27
N ALA A 426 -2.04 -12.07 31.64
CA ALA A 426 -1.76 -10.67 31.88
C ALA A 426 -2.60 -9.82 30.90
N PRO A 427 -3.66 -9.13 31.36
CA PRO A 427 -4.50 -8.30 30.49
C PRO A 427 -3.67 -7.28 29.71
N GLY A 428 -3.89 -7.18 28.41
CA GLY A 428 -3.18 -6.26 27.52
C GLY A 428 -1.76 -6.70 27.17
N ASN A 429 -1.24 -7.80 27.75
CA ASN A 429 0.12 -8.27 27.51
C ASN A 429 0.14 -9.78 27.20
N PRO A 430 0.00 -10.16 25.91
CA PRO A 430 0.06 -11.56 25.47
C PRO A 430 1.40 -12.24 25.81
N ASP A 431 2.52 -11.53 25.69
CA ASP A 431 3.85 -12.11 25.87
C ASP A 431 4.16 -12.41 27.35
N ALA A 432 3.61 -11.60 28.26
CA ALA A 432 3.68 -11.84 29.70
C ALA A 432 2.63 -12.84 30.21
N SER A 433 1.80 -13.41 29.33
CA SER A 433 0.73 -14.34 29.71
C SER A 433 1.20 -15.80 29.64
N PHE A 434 1.29 -16.44 30.81
CA PHE A 434 1.75 -17.84 30.92
C PHE A 434 0.90 -18.81 30.10
N LEU A 435 -0.40 -18.52 29.91
CA LEU A 435 -1.29 -19.32 29.05
C LEU A 435 -0.74 -19.45 27.62
N LEU A 436 -0.33 -18.36 26.98
CA LEU A 436 0.20 -18.39 25.61
C LEU A 436 1.58 -19.01 25.54
N GLN A 437 2.43 -18.77 26.54
CA GLN A 437 3.74 -19.41 26.64
C GLN A 437 3.59 -20.94 26.68
N LYS A 438 2.67 -21.45 27.51
CA LYS A 438 2.35 -22.88 27.62
C LYS A 438 1.73 -23.45 26.34
N LEU A 439 0.87 -22.71 25.65
CA LEU A 439 0.23 -23.15 24.40
C LEU A 439 1.19 -23.13 23.20
N SER A 440 2.15 -22.20 23.18
CA SER A 440 3.16 -22.08 22.12
C SER A 440 4.36 -23.01 22.35
N GLY A 441 4.62 -23.37 23.62
CA GLY A 441 5.78 -24.15 24.04
C GLY A 441 7.01 -23.31 24.34
N ASN A 442 6.85 -21.99 24.47
CA ASN A 442 7.91 -21.08 24.86
C ASN A 442 8.05 -21.07 26.40
N ILE A 443 8.54 -22.18 26.94
CA ILE A 443 8.65 -22.44 28.38
C ILE A 443 9.96 -23.16 28.69
N THR A 444 10.46 -22.95 29.89
CA THR A 444 11.59 -23.69 30.43
C THR A 444 11.18 -25.08 30.93
N PRO A 445 12.11 -26.04 31.09
CA PRO A 445 11.80 -27.34 31.69
C PRO A 445 11.18 -27.25 33.10
N ALA A 446 11.54 -26.22 33.88
CA ALA A 446 10.98 -25.98 35.22
C ALA A 446 9.50 -25.52 35.18
N GLU A 447 9.07 -24.97 34.06
CA GLU A 447 7.70 -24.51 33.81
C GLU A 447 6.82 -25.60 33.21
N GLY A 448 7.40 -26.78 32.94
CA GLY A 448 6.73 -28.00 32.49
C GLY A 448 6.71 -28.15 30.97
N VAL A 449 5.65 -28.77 30.45
CA VAL A 449 5.51 -29.11 29.02
C VAL A 449 4.45 -28.27 28.30
N LYS A 450 4.54 -28.24 26.97
CA LYS A 450 3.61 -27.55 26.06
C LYS A 450 2.20 -28.16 26.19
N MET A 451 1.19 -27.30 26.15
CA MET A 451 -0.22 -27.69 26.15
C MET A 451 -0.87 -27.48 24.77
N PRO A 452 -1.87 -28.30 24.38
CA PRO A 452 -2.36 -29.48 25.10
C PRO A 452 -1.34 -30.64 25.06
N LEU A 453 -1.14 -31.32 26.19
CA LEU A 453 -0.19 -32.43 26.32
C LEU A 453 -0.61 -33.64 25.46
N VAL A 454 -1.92 -33.84 25.34
CA VAL A 454 -2.54 -34.90 24.54
C VAL A 454 -3.63 -34.30 23.66
N GLY A 455 -3.77 -34.80 22.44
CA GLY A 455 -4.74 -34.30 21.45
C GLY A 455 -4.12 -33.37 20.41
N ARG A 456 -4.98 -32.73 19.59
CA ARG A 456 -4.53 -31.83 18.53
C ARG A 456 -3.94 -30.54 19.13
N PRO A 457 -2.74 -30.11 18.71
CA PRO A 457 -2.28 -28.75 18.98
C PRO A 457 -3.29 -27.72 18.45
N LEU A 458 -3.37 -26.57 19.11
CA LEU A 458 -4.17 -25.46 18.59
C LEU A 458 -3.58 -24.99 17.26
N SER A 459 -4.45 -24.71 16.30
CA SER A 459 -4.06 -24.10 15.03
C SER A 459 -3.56 -22.67 15.25
N PRO A 460 -2.78 -22.11 14.31
CA PRO A 460 -2.34 -20.72 14.37
C PRO A 460 -3.50 -19.73 14.56
N ALA A 461 -4.66 -20.00 13.96
CA ALA A 461 -5.85 -19.17 14.10
C ALA A 461 -6.50 -19.26 15.49
N GLU A 462 -6.48 -20.43 16.14
CA GLU A 462 -6.97 -20.62 17.52
C GLU A 462 -6.04 -19.95 18.54
N LEU A 463 -4.72 -20.04 18.33
CA LEU A 463 -3.73 -19.33 19.15
C LEU A 463 -3.86 -17.82 18.99
N ASP A 464 -4.01 -17.32 17.76
CA ASP A 464 -4.21 -15.90 17.50
C ASP A 464 -5.52 -15.38 18.10
N LEU A 465 -6.57 -16.20 18.16
CA LEU A 465 -7.82 -15.83 18.83
C LEU A 465 -7.62 -15.54 20.33
N ILE A 466 -6.85 -16.40 21.02
CA ILE A 466 -6.49 -16.18 22.42
C ILE A 466 -5.55 -14.96 22.55
N ARG A 467 -4.59 -14.81 21.64
CA ARG A 467 -3.66 -13.67 21.62
C ARG A 467 -4.39 -12.33 21.53
N ARG A 468 -5.33 -12.21 20.59
CA ARG A 468 -6.12 -10.98 20.40
C ARG A 468 -7.02 -10.69 21.59
N TRP A 469 -7.64 -11.72 22.19
CA TRP A 469 -8.41 -11.55 23.42
C TRP A 469 -7.56 -10.96 24.56
N ILE A 470 -6.37 -11.52 24.79
CA ILE A 470 -5.47 -11.02 25.83
C ILE A 470 -5.02 -9.60 25.51
N ALA A 471 -4.63 -9.32 24.26
CA ALA A 471 -4.18 -8.01 23.81
C ALA A 471 -5.28 -6.93 24.00
N ALA A 472 -6.54 -7.27 23.81
CA ALA A 472 -7.68 -6.39 24.02
C ALA A 472 -8.01 -6.14 25.52
N GLY A 473 -7.13 -6.53 26.45
CA GLY A 473 -7.37 -6.41 27.89
C GLY A 473 -8.14 -7.59 28.49
N ALA A 474 -8.19 -8.73 27.79
CA ALA A 474 -8.90 -9.94 28.20
C ALA A 474 -10.36 -9.68 28.65
N PRO A 475 -11.21 -9.02 27.85
CA PRO A 475 -12.59 -8.73 28.24
C PRO A 475 -13.42 -10.02 28.40
N GLU A 476 -14.28 -10.07 29.43
CA GLU A 476 -15.16 -11.22 29.66
C GLU A 476 -16.36 -11.23 28.71
N THR A 477 -17.04 -10.09 28.57
CA THR A 477 -18.31 -9.99 27.83
C THR A 477 -18.23 -9.12 26.59
N ALA A 478 -17.28 -8.17 26.55
CA ALA A 478 -17.09 -7.29 25.41
C ALA A 478 -16.47 -8.04 24.22
N PRO A 479 -16.84 -7.67 22.97
CA PRO A 479 -16.18 -8.19 21.79
C PRO A 479 -14.76 -7.66 21.67
N PHE A 480 -13.89 -8.45 21.02
CA PHE A 480 -12.49 -8.11 20.72
C PHE A 480 -12.07 -8.56 19.32
#